data_AF-A0A182EN66-F1
#
_entry.id   AF-A0A182EN66-F1
#
_cell.length_a   1.000
_cell.length_b   1.000
_cell.length_c   1.000
_cell.angle_alpha   90.00
_cell.angle_beta   90.00
_cell.angle_gamma   90.00
#
_symmetry.space_group_name_H-M   'P 1'
#
loop_
_entity.id
_entity.type
_entity.pdbx_description
1 polymer ?
#
loop_
_entity_poly.entity_id
_entity_poly.type
_entity_poly.pdbx_seq_one_letter_code
_entity_poly.pdbx_strand_id
1 'polypeptide(L)'
;MFHNTFQSGLLSVLYSIGSKPLQIWDKKVRNGHIKRINDDDIQSLIIEILGTNVSTTYISCPLDPKKTLGIKLPYLVMIVKNMKKYFTFEVQILDDKGVKRRFRASNFQSNTRVKPFICTMPMRLDEGWNQIQFNLADFTKRAYGTAYVETLRIQIHANCRIRRIYFADRLYSEDELPAEFKLYLPIKSGAQGTGSSPTSDDDPIVATDSHGHV
;
A
#
# COMPACT_ATOMS: atom_id res chain seq x y z
N MET A 1 -17.35 -2.63 -14.74
CA MET A 1 -16.24 -2.06 -15.51
C MET A 1 -15.32 -3.16 -15.99
N PHE A 2 -15.03 -4.14 -15.13
CA PHE A 2 -14.16 -5.28 -15.38
C PHE A 2 -14.90 -6.61 -15.59
N HIS A 3 -16.24 -6.62 -15.68
CA HIS A 3 -17.03 -7.87 -15.81
C HIS A 3 -16.63 -8.73 -17.02
N ASN A 4 -16.20 -8.10 -18.12
CA ASN A 4 -15.80 -8.77 -19.36
C ASN A 4 -14.28 -8.85 -19.53
N THR A 5 -13.51 -8.43 -18.53
CA THR A 5 -12.06 -8.49 -18.56
C THR A 5 -11.62 -9.83 -18.00
N PHE A 6 -10.54 -10.40 -18.54
CA PHE A 6 -9.92 -11.58 -17.94
C PHE A 6 -9.40 -11.24 -16.54
N GLN A 7 -9.86 -11.96 -15.52
CA GLN A 7 -9.51 -11.74 -14.12
C GLN A 7 -8.81 -13.00 -13.59
N SER A 8 -7.50 -13.09 -13.80
CA SER A 8 -6.66 -14.17 -13.28
C SER A 8 -5.31 -13.62 -12.84
N GLY A 9 -4.72 -14.19 -11.79
CA GLY A 9 -3.50 -13.71 -11.20
C GLY A 9 -3.71 -12.35 -10.52
N LEU A 10 -3.19 -11.29 -11.15
CA LEU A 10 -3.12 -9.94 -10.58
C LEU A 10 -3.88 -8.93 -11.46
N LEU A 11 -4.75 -8.13 -10.85
CA LEU A 11 -5.49 -7.06 -11.52
C LEU A 11 -5.23 -5.72 -10.84
N SER A 12 -4.43 -4.85 -11.48
CA SER A 12 -4.15 -3.51 -10.97
C SER A 12 -5.29 -2.53 -11.25
N VAL A 13 -5.70 -1.77 -10.23
CA VAL A 13 -6.77 -0.75 -10.32
C VAL A 13 -6.21 0.67 -10.13
N LEU A 14 -5.07 0.79 -9.46
CA LEU A 14 -4.33 2.04 -9.34
C LEU A 14 -2.84 1.75 -9.37
N TYR A 15 -2.12 2.43 -10.26
CA TYR A 15 -0.67 2.45 -10.26
C TYR A 15 -0.17 3.88 -10.43
N SER A 16 0.53 4.37 -9.41
CA SER A 16 0.98 5.76 -9.29
C SER A 16 1.97 6.21 -10.38
N ILE A 17 2.73 5.29 -11.00
CA ILE A 17 3.73 5.61 -12.02
C ILE A 17 3.09 5.81 -13.42
N GLY A 18 1.88 5.29 -13.65
CA GLY A 18 1.20 5.41 -14.95
C GLY A 18 0.96 6.86 -15.39
N SER A 19 0.71 7.09 -16.68
CA SER A 19 0.47 8.44 -17.23
C SER A 19 -0.76 9.13 -16.64
N LYS A 20 -1.86 8.39 -16.48
CA LYS A 20 -3.13 8.87 -15.89
C LYS A 20 -3.60 7.93 -14.77
N PRO A 21 -2.97 7.97 -13.59
CA PRO A 21 -3.16 6.94 -12.56
C PRO A 21 -4.56 6.97 -11.90
N LEU A 22 -5.27 8.09 -12.01
CA LEU A 22 -6.62 8.29 -11.48
C LEU A 22 -7.70 8.35 -12.57
N GLN A 23 -7.45 7.80 -13.77
CA GLN A 23 -8.37 7.88 -14.91
C GLN A 23 -9.77 7.32 -14.61
N ILE A 24 -9.84 6.24 -13.82
CA ILE A 24 -11.10 5.57 -13.45
C ILE A 24 -11.60 5.98 -12.06
N TRP A 25 -10.94 6.93 -11.41
CA TRP A 25 -11.17 7.33 -10.03
C TRP A 25 -11.83 8.71 -9.95
N ASP A 26 -12.97 8.81 -9.29
CA ASP A 26 -13.56 10.08 -8.86
C ASP A 26 -12.72 10.69 -7.73
N LYS A 27 -12.60 12.02 -7.72
CA LYS A 27 -11.80 12.77 -6.76
C LYS A 27 -12.69 13.77 -6.05
N LYS A 28 -12.82 13.63 -4.73
CA LYS A 28 -13.48 14.63 -3.90
C LYS A 28 -12.49 15.22 -2.92
N VAL A 29 -12.41 16.55 -2.90
CA VAL A 29 -11.47 17.29 -2.08
C VAL A 29 -12.21 18.44 -1.43
N ARG A 30 -12.13 18.50 -0.10
CA ARG A 30 -12.58 19.65 0.69
C ARG A 30 -11.57 19.87 1.81
N ASN A 31 -10.93 21.04 1.82
CA ASN A 31 -9.87 21.41 2.77
C ASN A 31 -8.73 20.38 2.79
N GLY A 32 -8.15 20.14 1.61
CA GLY A 32 -7.09 19.15 1.39
C GLY A 32 -6.57 19.21 -0.04
N HIS A 33 -5.78 18.21 -0.43
CA HIS A 33 -5.30 18.06 -1.80
C HIS A 33 -5.07 16.60 -2.17
N ILE A 34 -5.15 16.34 -3.48
CA ILE A 34 -4.71 15.09 -4.10
C ILE A 34 -3.63 15.46 -5.10
N LYS A 35 -2.38 15.03 -4.85
CA LYS A 35 -1.23 15.37 -5.69
C LYS A 35 -0.40 14.13 -5.97
N ARG A 36 0.30 14.15 -7.11
CA ARG A 36 1.34 13.17 -7.41
C ARG A 36 2.69 13.78 -7.02
N ILE A 37 3.41 13.13 -6.13
CA ILE A 37 4.69 13.62 -5.59
C ILE A 37 5.75 12.52 -5.66
N ASN A 38 7.03 12.89 -5.60
CA ASN A 38 8.12 11.94 -5.42
C ASN A 38 8.26 11.63 -3.92
N ASP A 39 8.32 10.35 -3.53
CA ASP A 39 8.55 9.95 -2.14
C ASP A 39 10.00 9.51 -1.95
N ASP A 40 10.70 10.15 -1.01
CA ASP A 40 12.13 9.97 -0.82
C ASP A 40 12.52 8.55 -0.36
N ASP A 41 11.61 7.86 0.36
CA ASP A 41 11.90 6.52 0.90
C ASP A 41 11.86 5.43 -0.17
N ILE A 42 11.15 5.64 -1.29
CA ILE A 42 11.08 4.68 -2.40
C ILE A 42 11.61 5.25 -3.71
N GLN A 43 12.01 6.52 -3.72
CA GLN A 43 12.46 7.29 -4.89
C GLN A 43 11.53 7.11 -6.10
N SER A 44 10.22 7.18 -5.85
CA SER A 44 9.20 6.92 -6.86
C SER A 44 8.01 7.84 -6.73
N LEU A 45 7.27 8.00 -7.83
CA LEU A 45 6.08 8.81 -7.87
C LEU A 45 4.93 8.10 -7.16
N ILE A 46 4.31 8.78 -6.20
CA ILE A 46 3.16 8.28 -5.43
C ILE A 46 1.99 9.25 -5.52
N ILE A 47 0.81 8.78 -5.14
CA ILE A 47 -0.37 9.63 -5.00
C ILE A 47 -0.55 9.97 -3.53
N GLU A 48 -0.39 11.24 -3.20
CA GLU A 48 -0.65 11.76 -1.86
C GLU A 48 -2.07 12.30 -1.79
N ILE A 49 -2.82 11.85 -0.77
CA ILE A 49 -4.15 12.34 -0.44
C ILE A 49 -4.07 12.89 0.99
N LEU A 50 -4.18 14.21 1.14
CA LEU A 50 -4.18 14.87 2.45
C LEU A 50 -5.44 15.70 2.63
N GLY A 51 -5.92 15.78 3.86
CA GLY A 51 -7.07 16.60 4.20
C GLY A 51 -7.26 16.71 5.70
N THR A 52 -7.77 17.85 6.15
CA THR A 52 -8.00 18.09 7.58
C THR A 52 -9.07 17.16 8.14
N ASN A 53 -10.11 16.87 7.35
CA ASN A 53 -11.15 15.91 7.70
C ASN A 53 -11.07 14.69 6.78
N VAL A 54 -10.85 13.51 7.38
CA VAL A 54 -10.72 12.23 6.69
C VAL A 54 -11.94 11.92 5.82
N SER A 55 -13.14 12.29 6.27
CA SER A 55 -14.38 11.96 5.56
C SER A 55 -14.63 12.82 4.31
N THR A 56 -14.01 13.99 4.20
CA THR A 56 -14.35 14.98 3.16
C THR A 56 -13.40 14.99 1.97
N THR A 57 -12.25 14.32 2.08
CA THR A 57 -11.29 14.18 0.99
C THR A 57 -11.02 12.70 0.75
N TYR A 58 -11.36 12.22 -0.44
CA TYR A 58 -11.21 10.82 -0.82
C TYR A 58 -11.18 10.64 -2.34
N ILE A 59 -10.65 9.50 -2.77
CA ILE A 59 -10.82 8.99 -4.14
C ILE A 59 -11.78 7.81 -4.11
N SER A 60 -12.61 7.66 -5.14
CA SER A 60 -13.51 6.52 -5.25
C SER A 60 -13.50 5.91 -6.65
N CYS A 61 -13.60 4.59 -6.73
CA CYS A 61 -13.58 3.84 -7.98
C CYS A 61 -14.79 2.89 -8.01
N PRO A 62 -15.64 2.92 -9.05
CA PRO A 62 -15.45 3.65 -10.31
C PRO A 62 -15.88 5.13 -10.25
N LEU A 63 -15.39 5.93 -11.21
CA LEU A 63 -15.70 7.35 -11.42
C LEU A 63 -17.21 7.65 -11.42
N ASP A 64 -18.01 6.80 -12.06
CA ASP A 64 -19.47 6.92 -12.09
C ASP A 64 -20.10 6.21 -10.86
N PRO A 65 -20.88 6.91 -10.03
CA PRO A 65 -21.63 6.32 -8.91
C PRO A 65 -22.55 5.16 -9.30
N LYS A 66 -23.08 5.17 -10.53
CA LYS A 66 -24.04 4.16 -11.03
C LYS A 66 -23.36 2.90 -11.54
N LYS A 67 -22.06 2.98 -11.86
CA LYS A 67 -21.28 1.83 -12.35
C LYS A 67 -20.66 1.06 -11.19
N THR A 68 -20.34 -0.20 -11.45
CA THR A 68 -19.63 -1.10 -10.54
C THR A 68 -18.31 -1.56 -11.16
N LEU A 69 -17.35 -1.93 -10.31
CA LEU A 69 -16.09 -2.53 -10.74
C LEU A 69 -16.34 -3.91 -11.35
N GLY A 70 -16.95 -4.83 -10.59
CA GLY A 70 -17.24 -6.19 -11.04
C GLY A 70 -16.02 -7.10 -10.96
N ILE A 71 -15.21 -6.95 -9.90
CA ILE A 71 -13.97 -7.72 -9.71
C ILE A 71 -14.26 -8.90 -8.81
N LYS A 72 -14.01 -10.13 -9.26
CA LYS A 72 -14.29 -11.41 -8.58
C LYS A 72 -13.09 -11.95 -7.79
N LEU A 73 -11.94 -11.32 -7.92
CA LEU A 73 -10.74 -11.69 -7.19
C LEU A 73 -10.92 -11.44 -5.67
N PRO A 74 -10.57 -12.39 -4.79
CA PRO A 74 -10.88 -12.36 -3.35
C PRO A 74 -9.93 -11.49 -2.53
N TYR A 75 -8.67 -11.30 -2.95
CA TYR A 75 -7.71 -10.51 -2.20
C TYR A 75 -7.60 -9.11 -2.79
N LEU A 76 -7.82 -8.09 -1.96
CA LEU A 76 -7.47 -6.71 -2.26
C LEU A 76 -6.15 -6.40 -1.56
N VAL A 77 -5.16 -5.95 -2.34
CA VAL A 77 -3.85 -5.55 -1.81
C VAL A 77 -3.58 -4.09 -2.11
N MET A 78 -3.14 -3.35 -1.09
CA MET A 78 -2.82 -1.94 -1.19
C MET A 78 -1.45 -1.65 -0.58
N ILE A 79 -0.64 -0.90 -1.33
CA ILE A 79 0.66 -0.43 -0.88
C ILE A 79 0.51 1.04 -0.49
N VAL A 80 0.52 1.30 0.82
CA VAL A 80 0.25 2.62 1.40
C VAL A 80 1.30 3.01 2.42
N LYS A 81 1.65 4.30 2.48
CA LYS A 81 2.50 4.85 3.54
C LYS A 81 1.66 5.37 4.69
N ASN A 82 2.01 4.99 5.90
CA ASN A 82 1.42 5.51 7.11
C ASN A 82 1.96 6.92 7.39
N MET A 83 1.07 7.91 7.37
CA MET A 83 1.40 9.32 7.62
C MET A 83 1.26 9.72 9.10
N LYS A 84 1.14 8.74 10.02
CA LYS A 84 0.86 8.94 11.45
C LYS A 84 -0.37 9.82 11.71
N LYS A 85 -1.37 9.74 10.82
CA LYS A 85 -2.62 10.50 10.83
C LYS A 85 -3.81 9.56 10.65
N TYR A 86 -5.01 10.04 10.95
CA TYR A 86 -6.22 9.23 10.77
C TYR A 86 -6.47 8.88 9.31
N PHE A 87 -6.56 7.58 9.04
CA PHE A 87 -6.73 7.00 7.71
C PHE A 87 -7.82 5.93 7.75
N THR A 88 -8.60 5.85 6.66
CA THR A 88 -9.62 4.82 6.47
C THR A 88 -9.82 4.51 4.99
N PHE A 89 -10.27 3.31 4.70
CA PHE A 89 -10.75 2.93 3.39
C PHE A 89 -12.03 2.11 3.49
N GLU A 90 -12.79 2.12 2.40
CA GLU A 90 -14.04 1.40 2.27
C GLU A 90 -14.03 0.54 1.02
N VAL A 91 -14.57 -0.67 1.14
CA VAL A 91 -14.80 -1.58 0.02
C VAL A 91 -16.25 -2.03 0.08
N GLN A 92 -16.98 -1.82 -1.01
CA GLN A 92 -18.33 -2.33 -1.18
C GLN A 92 -18.28 -3.61 -1.99
N ILE A 93 -18.92 -4.66 -1.47
CA ILE A 93 -18.98 -5.98 -2.10
C ILE A 93 -20.43 -6.42 -2.31
N LEU A 94 -20.59 -7.39 -3.19
CA LEU A 94 -21.82 -8.15 -3.39
C LEU A 94 -21.64 -9.55 -2.80
N ASP A 95 -22.61 -9.99 -2.00
CA ASP A 95 -22.67 -11.37 -1.51
C ASP A 95 -23.56 -12.27 -2.40
N ASP A 96 -23.49 -13.58 -2.18
CA ASP A 96 -24.29 -14.60 -2.89
C ASP A 96 -25.80 -14.48 -2.68
N LYS A 97 -26.24 -13.74 -1.66
CA LYS A 97 -27.65 -13.39 -1.43
C LYS A 97 -28.08 -12.12 -2.17
N GLY A 98 -27.20 -11.53 -2.99
CA GLY A 98 -27.47 -10.31 -3.73
C GLY A 98 -27.48 -9.05 -2.84
N VAL A 99 -27.01 -9.14 -1.61
CA VAL A 99 -26.97 -8.02 -0.67
C VAL A 99 -25.63 -7.29 -0.79
N LYS A 100 -25.72 -5.96 -0.90
CA LYS A 100 -24.54 -5.09 -0.93
C LYS A 100 -24.05 -4.85 0.50
N ARG A 101 -22.82 -5.27 0.80
CA ARG A 101 -22.17 -5.04 2.10
C ARG A 101 -21.00 -4.09 1.94
N ARG A 102 -20.66 -3.37 3.00
CA ARG A 102 -19.52 -2.47 3.03
C ARG A 102 -18.56 -2.83 4.15
N PHE A 103 -17.30 -3.02 3.82
CA PHE A 103 -16.21 -3.12 4.77
C PHE A 103 -15.53 -1.78 4.90
N ARG A 104 -15.35 -1.29 6.12
CA ARG A 104 -14.59 -0.07 6.42
C ARG A 104 -13.48 -0.43 7.41
N ALA A 105 -12.24 -0.24 7.00
CA ALA A 105 -11.08 -0.39 7.88
C ALA A 105 -10.51 0.99 8.21
N SER A 106 -10.15 1.19 9.47
CA SER A 106 -9.68 2.49 9.96
C SER A 106 -8.68 2.34 11.10
N ASN A 107 -7.70 3.24 11.17
CA ASN A 107 -6.67 3.21 12.22
C ASN A 107 -7.06 3.92 13.54
N PHE A 108 -8.25 4.49 13.61
CA PHE A 108 -8.81 5.13 14.81
C PHE A 108 -9.97 4.34 15.43
N GLN A 109 -10.33 3.20 14.84
CA GLN A 109 -11.32 2.28 15.38
C GLN A 109 -10.59 1.25 16.26
N SER A 110 -11.14 0.94 17.43
CA SER A 110 -10.55 -0.08 18.33
C SER A 110 -11.20 -1.46 18.19
N ASN A 111 -12.52 -1.49 17.95
CA ASN A 111 -13.30 -2.73 17.96
C ASN A 111 -13.99 -2.97 16.61
N THR A 112 -14.02 -4.23 16.20
CA THR A 112 -14.83 -4.68 15.05
C THR A 112 -16.31 -4.58 15.40
N ARG A 113 -17.11 -3.98 14.52
CA ARG A 113 -18.56 -3.91 14.66
C ARG A 113 -19.21 -4.37 13.36
N VAL A 114 -20.06 -5.39 13.46
CA VAL A 114 -20.81 -5.93 12.33
C VAL A 114 -22.25 -5.45 12.43
N LYS A 115 -22.68 -4.67 11.43
CA LYS A 115 -24.08 -4.28 11.20
C LYS A 115 -24.52 -4.90 9.88
N PRO A 116 -25.82 -5.03 9.60
CA PRO A 116 -26.30 -5.65 8.37
C PRO A 116 -25.59 -5.14 7.11
N PHE A 117 -25.50 -3.83 6.87
CA PHE A 117 -24.91 -3.32 5.62
C PHE A 117 -23.46 -2.87 5.74
N ILE A 118 -22.89 -2.87 6.95
CA ILE A 118 -21.54 -2.35 7.18
C ILE A 118 -20.81 -3.11 8.28
N CYS A 119 -19.60 -3.51 7.99
CA CYS A 119 -18.65 -4.03 8.96
C CYS A 119 -17.50 -3.02 9.09
N THR A 120 -17.34 -2.44 10.29
CA THR A 120 -16.24 -1.53 10.60
C THR A 120 -15.19 -2.29 11.39
N MET A 121 -13.93 -2.24 10.98
CA MET A 121 -12.84 -2.98 11.61
C MET A 121 -11.64 -2.09 11.93
N PRO A 122 -10.93 -2.37 13.03
CA PRO A 122 -9.67 -1.71 13.35
C PRO A 122 -8.60 -2.12 12.33
N MET A 123 -7.64 -1.23 12.10
CA MET A 123 -6.43 -1.53 11.35
C MET A 123 -5.24 -0.93 12.07
N ARG A 124 -4.15 -1.70 12.18
CA ARG A 124 -2.87 -1.20 12.64
C ARG A 124 -1.97 -1.05 11.43
N LEU A 125 -1.22 0.05 11.39
CA LEU A 125 -0.24 0.34 10.36
C LEU A 125 1.08 0.60 11.05
N ASP A 126 2.12 -0.03 10.56
CA ASP A 126 3.48 0.21 11.02
C ASP A 126 3.99 1.55 10.49
N GLU A 127 5.13 1.99 10.99
CA GLU A 127 5.77 3.20 10.49
C GLU A 127 6.30 3.00 9.06
N GLY A 128 6.11 3.99 8.19
CA GLY A 128 6.58 3.94 6.82
C GLY A 128 5.62 3.21 5.86
N TRP A 129 6.19 2.45 4.92
CA TRP A 129 5.44 1.78 3.86
C TRP A 129 4.87 0.44 4.33
N ASN A 130 3.58 0.25 4.10
CA ASN A 130 2.81 -0.91 4.52
C ASN A 130 2.15 -1.56 3.31
N GLN A 131 2.15 -2.90 3.29
CA GLN A 131 1.35 -3.68 2.36
C GLN A 131 0.13 -4.25 3.08
N ILE A 132 -1.03 -3.63 2.87
CA ILE A 132 -2.29 -4.10 3.42
C ILE A 132 -2.84 -5.18 2.50
N GLN A 133 -3.06 -6.37 3.05
CA GLN A 133 -3.70 -7.48 2.36
C GLN A 133 -5.08 -7.72 2.98
N PHE A 134 -6.11 -7.72 2.15
CA PHE A 134 -7.49 -7.75 2.62
C PHE A 134 -8.25 -8.89 1.93
N ASN A 135 -8.52 -9.96 2.67
CA ASN A 135 -9.24 -11.13 2.17
C ASN A 135 -10.75 -10.89 2.24
N LEU A 136 -11.32 -10.37 1.15
CA LEU A 136 -12.74 -10.02 1.06
C LEU A 136 -13.65 -11.25 1.19
N ALA A 137 -13.22 -12.39 0.65
CA ALA A 137 -13.99 -13.63 0.72
C ALA A 137 -14.15 -14.12 2.15
N ASP A 138 -13.05 -14.16 2.89
CA ASP A 138 -12.99 -14.64 4.25
C ASP A 138 -13.68 -13.66 5.22
N PHE A 139 -13.53 -12.34 5.02
CA PHE A 139 -14.28 -11.34 5.78
C PHE A 139 -15.79 -11.42 5.54
N THR A 140 -16.23 -11.68 4.30
CA THR A 140 -17.66 -11.85 3.99
C THR A 140 -18.23 -13.08 4.69
N LYS A 141 -17.51 -14.21 4.63
CA LYS A 141 -17.89 -15.45 5.32
C LYS A 141 -17.95 -15.27 6.84
N ARG A 142 -16.94 -14.65 7.46
CA ARG A 142 -16.90 -14.45 8.92
C ARG A 142 -17.92 -13.44 9.42
N ALA A 143 -18.15 -12.34 8.71
CA ALA A 143 -19.04 -11.29 9.18
C ALA A 143 -20.52 -11.61 8.95
N TYR A 144 -20.86 -12.30 7.86
CA TYR A 144 -22.26 -12.47 7.43
C TYR A 144 -22.67 -13.91 7.15
N GLY A 145 -21.73 -14.87 7.16
CA GLY A 145 -22.02 -16.26 6.79
C GLY A 145 -22.39 -16.43 5.31
N THR A 146 -21.99 -15.50 4.45
CA THR A 146 -22.29 -15.50 3.01
C THR A 146 -21.01 -15.59 2.17
N ALA A 147 -21.12 -16.01 0.92
CA ALA A 147 -19.99 -16.05 0.00
C ALA A 147 -19.79 -14.69 -0.71
N TYR A 148 -18.52 -14.32 -0.91
CA TYR A 148 -18.15 -13.17 -1.73
C TYR A 148 -18.35 -13.48 -3.21
N VAL A 149 -19.02 -12.57 -3.92
CA VAL A 149 -19.24 -12.67 -5.37
C VAL A 149 -18.31 -11.73 -6.11
N GLU A 150 -18.36 -10.43 -5.78
CA GLU A 150 -17.54 -9.41 -6.43
C GLU A 150 -17.41 -8.13 -5.61
N THR A 151 -16.38 -7.35 -5.94
CA THR A 151 -16.21 -5.98 -5.47
C THR A 151 -16.89 -5.00 -6.42
N LEU A 152 -17.71 -4.13 -5.84
CA LEU A 152 -18.49 -3.12 -6.55
C LEU A 152 -17.80 -1.76 -6.58
N ARG A 153 -17.24 -1.33 -5.44
CA ARG A 153 -16.67 0.01 -5.27
C ARG A 153 -15.56 0.01 -4.23
N ILE A 154 -14.53 0.82 -4.46
CA ILE A 154 -13.46 1.10 -3.50
C ILE A 154 -13.42 2.60 -3.25
N GLN A 155 -13.23 3.00 -2.00
CA GLN A 155 -13.06 4.39 -1.63
C GLN A 155 -11.91 4.51 -0.63
N ILE A 156 -10.92 5.34 -0.94
CA ILE A 156 -9.75 5.57 -0.10
C ILE A 156 -9.78 7.01 0.40
N HIS A 157 -9.74 7.19 1.71
CA HIS A 157 -9.81 8.51 2.33
C HIS A 157 -8.45 9.17 2.51
N ALA A 158 -8.47 10.43 2.94
CA ALA A 158 -7.28 11.23 3.17
C ALA A 158 -6.33 10.67 4.23
N ASN A 159 -5.15 11.29 4.25
CA ASN A 159 -4.00 11.04 5.11
C ASN A 159 -3.25 9.75 4.80
N CYS A 160 -3.08 9.47 3.52
CA CYS A 160 -2.24 8.37 3.05
C CYS A 160 -1.45 8.78 1.81
N ARG A 161 -0.33 8.07 1.58
CA ARG A 161 0.34 8.01 0.28
C ARG A 161 0.13 6.64 -0.31
N ILE A 162 -0.29 6.58 -1.56
CA ILE A 162 -0.67 5.33 -2.24
C ILE A 162 0.28 5.12 -3.41
N ARG A 163 0.92 3.95 -3.45
CA ARG A 163 1.76 3.53 -4.59
C ARG A 163 0.98 2.66 -5.56
N ARG A 164 0.25 1.66 -5.04
CA ARG A 164 -0.45 0.66 -5.86
C ARG A 164 -1.67 0.10 -5.14
N ILE A 165 -2.73 -0.18 -5.89
CA ILE A 165 -3.91 -0.93 -5.45
C ILE A 165 -4.20 -1.98 -6.52
N TYR A 166 -4.25 -3.24 -6.12
CA TYR A 166 -4.52 -4.35 -7.03
C TYR A 166 -5.31 -5.45 -6.34
N PHE A 167 -5.91 -6.31 -7.13
CA PHE A 167 -6.55 -7.53 -6.67
C PHE A 167 -5.72 -8.74 -7.07
N ALA A 168 -5.84 -9.80 -6.27
CA ALA A 168 -5.19 -11.07 -6.52
C ALA A 168 -6.16 -12.25 -6.28
N ASP A 169 -5.95 -13.35 -7.00
CA ASP A 169 -6.63 -14.63 -6.79
C ASP A 169 -6.14 -15.33 -5.51
N ARG A 170 -4.85 -15.19 -5.20
CA ARG A 170 -4.18 -15.70 -4.00
C ARG A 170 -3.20 -14.68 -3.41
N LEU A 171 -2.71 -14.96 -2.21
CA LEU A 171 -1.58 -14.23 -1.65
C LEU A 171 -0.29 -14.77 -2.27
N TYR A 172 0.38 -13.94 -3.05
CA TYR A 172 1.69 -14.23 -3.62
C TYR A 172 2.78 -13.86 -2.63
N SER A 173 3.83 -14.69 -2.55
CA SER A 173 5.05 -14.32 -1.83
C SER A 173 5.81 -13.22 -2.60
N GLU A 174 6.73 -12.53 -1.94
CA GLU A 174 7.53 -11.51 -2.60
C GLU A 174 8.29 -12.06 -3.81
N ASP A 175 8.75 -13.32 -3.77
CA ASP A 175 9.50 -13.94 -4.87
C ASP A 175 8.65 -14.17 -6.13
N GLU A 176 7.38 -14.54 -5.95
CA GLU A 176 6.44 -14.80 -7.03
C GLU A 176 5.89 -13.50 -7.67
N LEU A 177 5.95 -12.38 -6.95
CA LEU A 177 5.47 -11.11 -7.47
C LEU A 177 6.39 -10.60 -8.59
N PRO A 178 5.84 -10.12 -9.72
CA PRO A 178 6.65 -9.41 -10.69
C PRO A 178 7.31 -8.18 -10.05
N ALA A 179 8.50 -7.78 -10.51
CA ALA A 179 9.26 -6.66 -9.95
C ALA A 179 8.41 -5.37 -9.81
N GLU A 180 7.46 -5.15 -10.71
CA GLU A 180 6.56 -3.99 -10.66
C GLU A 180 5.62 -3.98 -9.45
N PHE A 181 5.29 -5.14 -8.90
CA PHE A 181 4.41 -5.31 -7.74
C PHE A 181 5.18 -5.37 -6.41
N LYS A 182 6.51 -5.55 -6.44
CA LYS A 182 7.35 -5.54 -5.24
C LYS A 182 7.60 -4.12 -4.75
N LEU A 183 7.67 -3.98 -3.42
CA LEU A 183 8.10 -2.74 -2.79
C LEU A 183 9.62 -2.78 -2.60
N TYR A 184 10.36 -2.15 -3.50
CA TYR A 184 11.78 -1.90 -3.28
C TYR A 184 11.96 -0.61 -2.47
N LEU A 185 12.56 -0.73 -1.29
CA LEU A 185 13.16 0.39 -0.58
C LEU A 185 14.63 0.49 -1.05
N PRO A 186 15.13 1.68 -1.43
CA PRO A 186 16.53 1.89 -1.72
C PRO A 186 17.33 1.53 -0.47
N ILE A 187 18.38 0.73 -0.65
CA ILE A 187 19.36 0.48 0.40
C ILE A 187 20.01 1.83 0.70
N LYS A 188 19.81 2.35 1.92
CA LYS A 188 20.61 3.49 2.39
C LYS A 188 22.05 3.00 2.51
N SER A 189 22.88 3.32 1.53
CA SER A 189 24.32 3.13 1.63
C SER A 189 24.79 3.87 2.89
N GLY A 190 25.13 3.10 3.93
CA GLY A 190 25.69 3.64 5.16
C GLY A 190 26.95 4.46 4.84
N ALA A 191 27.05 5.61 5.48
CA ALA A 191 28.16 6.53 5.36
C ALA A 191 29.52 5.84 5.58
N GLN A 192 30.47 6.15 4.69
CA GLN A 192 31.92 6.16 4.85
C GLN A 192 32.47 5.58 6.17
N GLY A 193 32.83 4.30 6.13
CA GLY A 193 33.99 3.81 6.88
C GLY A 193 35.24 4.25 6.12
N THR A 194 36.03 5.12 6.76
CA THR A 194 37.33 5.62 6.31
C THR A 194 38.24 4.49 5.86
N GLY A 195 38.83 4.66 4.67
CA GLY A 195 39.70 3.66 4.06
C GLY A 195 40.98 3.40 4.84
N SER A 196 41.35 2.12 4.90
CA SER A 196 42.73 1.68 5.04
C SER A 196 43.02 0.77 3.86
N SER A 197 43.68 1.32 2.85
CA SER A 197 44.25 0.58 1.72
C SER A 197 45.33 -0.39 2.23
N PRO A 198 45.42 -1.61 1.72
CA PRO A 198 46.57 -2.47 1.96
C PRO A 198 47.65 -2.17 0.90
N THR A 199 48.85 -1.81 1.32
CA THR A 199 50.04 -1.86 0.45
C THR A 199 51.13 -2.64 1.15
N SER A 200 51.58 -3.68 0.46
CA SER A 200 52.67 -4.57 0.80
C SER A 200 54.04 -3.97 0.45
N ASP A 201 55.06 -4.63 1.01
CA ASP A 201 56.44 -4.81 0.50
C ASP A 201 57.58 -3.96 1.10
N ASP A 202 58.39 -4.71 1.87
CA ASP A 202 59.87 -4.81 1.92
C ASP A 202 60.79 -3.65 2.37
N ASP A 203 61.61 -4.04 3.37
CA ASP A 203 62.84 -3.50 3.99
C ASP A 203 63.99 -3.11 3.00
N PRO A 204 65.22 -2.67 3.43
CA PRO A 204 65.79 -2.38 4.77
C PRO A 204 66.56 -1.02 4.84
N ILE A 205 67.18 -0.67 5.99
CA ILE A 205 68.60 -0.22 6.14
C ILE A 205 68.94 0.18 7.60
N VAL A 206 70.15 -0.23 7.97
CA VAL A 206 70.89 -0.17 9.25
C VAL A 206 71.45 1.22 9.60
N ALA A 207 71.49 1.57 10.91
CA ALA A 207 72.56 2.34 11.60
C ALA A 207 72.24 2.42 13.12
N THR A 208 72.84 1.60 13.98
CA THR A 208 73.97 1.88 14.91
C THR A 208 73.72 2.84 16.09
N ASP A 209 73.85 2.27 17.30
CA ASP A 209 74.40 2.76 18.58
C ASP A 209 73.95 4.08 19.23
N SER A 210 73.46 3.98 20.48
CA SER A 210 74.21 4.44 21.67
C SER A 210 73.47 4.24 23.02
N HIS A 211 74.16 3.56 23.94
CA HIS A 211 74.21 3.68 25.41
C HIS A 211 72.98 4.00 26.31
N GLY A 212 72.75 3.11 27.29
CA GLY A 212 73.05 3.45 28.71
C GLY A 212 71.94 3.25 29.76
N HIS A 213 72.26 2.45 30.79
CA HIS A 213 71.67 2.35 32.15
C HIS A 213 70.24 1.79 32.25
N VAL A 214 69.90 0.79 33.08
CA VAL A 214 70.42 0.25 34.36
C VAL A 214 70.29 -1.27 34.34
#